data_AF-A0A2H0DTA8-F1
#
_entry.id   AF-A0A2H0DTA8-F1
#
_cell.length_a   1.000
_cell.length_b   1.000
_cell.length_c   1.000
_cell.angle_alpha   90.00
_cell.angle_beta   90.00
_cell.angle_gamma   90.00
#
_symmetry.space_group_name_H-M   'P 1'
#
loop_
_entity.id
_entity.type
_entity.pdbx_description
1 polymer ?
#
loop_
_entity_poly.entity_id
_entity_poly.type
_entity_poly.pdbx_seq_one_letter_code
_entity_poly.pdbx_strand_id
1 'polypeptide(L)' 'MYGSQIVKTGQIIVRQRGADFHAGQNTELGRDFTLFSLKEGTVKYRKLHGVNYVDVIAK' A
#
# COMPACT_ATOMS: atom_id res chain seq x y z
N MET A 1 -9.58 -8.25 11.00
CA MET A 1 -8.18 -8.35 11.46
C MET A 1 -7.25 -8.07 10.28
N TYR A 2 -6.96 -6.81 9.90
CA TYR A 2 -6.07 -6.54 8.75
C TYR A 2 -5.22 -5.27 8.90
N GLY A 3 -4.91 -4.85 10.13
CA GLY A 3 -3.84 -3.89 10.36
C GLY A 3 -2.59 -4.69 10.67
N SER A 4 -1.52 -4.49 9.88
CA SER A 4 -0.18 -5.10 10.08
C SER A 4 0.10 -6.45 9.41
N GLN A 5 -0.24 -6.59 8.12
CA GLN A 5 0.29 -7.68 7.32
C GLN A 5 1.76 -7.42 6.96
N ILE A 6 2.62 -8.43 7.15
CA ILE A 6 4.00 -8.40 6.68
C ILE A 6 4.00 -8.67 5.18
N VAL A 7 4.67 -7.81 4.41
CA VAL A 7 4.82 -7.91 2.96
C VAL A 7 6.29 -7.88 2.59
N LYS A 8 6.65 -8.62 1.54
CA LYS A 8 7.99 -8.60 0.93
C LYS A 8 8.04 -7.61 -0.23
N THR A 9 9.21 -7.11 -0.58
CA THR A 9 9.41 -6.26 -1.77
C THR A 9 8.75 -6.85 -3.02
N GLY A 10 7.99 -6.02 -3.74
CA GLY A 10 7.27 -6.39 -4.97
C GLY A 10 5.93 -7.09 -4.72
N GLN A 11 5.57 -7.38 -3.46
CA GLN A 11 4.32 -8.05 -3.15
C GLN A 11 3.14 -7.09 -3.33
N ILE A 12 2.08 -7.62 -3.95
CA ILE A 12 0.82 -6.90 -4.17
C ILE A 12 0.09 -6.73 -2.84
N ILE A 13 -0.29 -5.50 -2.52
CA ILE A 13 -1.02 -5.14 -1.30
C ILE A 13 -2.51 -4.99 -1.60
N VAL A 14 -2.86 -4.25 -2.67
CA VAL A 14 -4.25 -4.00 -3.06
C VAL A 14 -4.38 -4.09 -4.57
N ARG A 15 -5.35 -4.85 -5.06
CA ARG A 15 -5.83 -4.78 -6.45
C ARG A 15 -7.12 -3.98 -6.46
N GLN A 16 -7.16 -2.91 -7.23
CA GLN A 16 -8.28 -1.98 -7.30
C GLN A 16 -8.56 -1.59 -8.74
N ARG A 17 -9.79 -1.14 -9.02
CA ARG A 17 -10.16 -0.54 -10.31
C ARG A 17 -10.35 0.96 -10.07
N GLY A 18 -9.36 1.76 -10.46
CA GLY A 18 -9.27 3.17 -10.08
C GLY A 18 -8.43 3.37 -8.82
N ALA A 19 -8.26 4.63 -8.38
CA ALA A 19 -7.37 5.01 -7.30
C ALA A 19 -8.14 5.31 -5.99
N ASP A 20 -8.77 4.30 -5.39
CA ASP A 20 -9.40 4.46 -4.06
C ASP A 20 -8.33 4.54 -2.96
N PHE A 21 -7.27 3.76 -3.13
CA PHE A 21 -6.06 3.77 -2.32
C PHE A 21 -4.91 4.35 -3.13
N HIS A 22 -4.23 5.31 -2.53
CA HIS A 22 -3.06 5.96 -3.12
C HIS A 22 -1.78 5.40 -2.53
N ALA A 23 -0.71 5.42 -3.34
CA ALA A 23 0.62 5.05 -2.89
C ALA A 23 1.11 6.04 -1.83
N GLY A 24 1.50 5.47 -0.69
CA GLY A 24 2.20 6.15 0.38
C GLY A 24 3.65 5.69 0.46
N GLN A 25 4.22 5.73 1.66
CA GLN A 25 5.62 5.42 1.90
C GLN A 25 5.95 3.95 1.54
N ASN A 26 7.03 3.72 0.80
CA ASN A 26 7.49 2.40 0.37
C ASN A 26 6.43 1.55 -0.37
N THR A 27 5.48 2.21 -1.03
CA THR A 27 4.50 1.58 -1.91
C THR A 27 4.47 2.32 -3.23
N GLU A 28 4.03 1.66 -4.29
CA GLU A 28 3.87 2.26 -5.60
C GLU A 28 2.60 1.76 -6.27
N LEU A 29 2.07 2.60 -7.18
CA LEU A 29 0.87 2.33 -7.95
C LEU A 29 1.26 1.89 -9.36
N GLY A 30 0.85 0.68 -9.74
CA GLY A 30 1.02 0.15 -11.08
C GLY A 30 0.13 0.85 -12.11
N ARG A 31 0.42 0.62 -13.39
CA ARG A 31 -0.37 1.18 -14.52
C ARG A 31 -1.83 0.76 -14.50
N ASP A 32 -2.12 -0.42 -13.94
CA ASP A 32 -3.46 -0.97 -13.75
C ASP A 32 -4.11 -0.55 -12.41
N PHE A 33 -3.54 0.44 -11.73
CA PHE A 33 -3.91 0.90 -10.38
C PHE A 33 -3.65 -0.12 -9.25
N THR A 34 -2.93 -1.22 -9.51
CA THR A 34 -2.54 -2.17 -8.46
C THR A 34 -1.48 -1.53 -7.55
N LEU A 35 -1.67 -1.63 -6.23
CA LEU A 35 -0.72 -1.17 -5.23
C LEU A 35 0.21 -2.32 -4.81
N PHE A 36 1.51 -2.07 -4.87
CA PHE A 36 2.54 -3.02 -4.46
C PHE A 36 3.58 -2.37 -3.55
N SER A 37 4.29 -3.21 -2.80
CA SER A 37 5.33 -2.78 -1.87
C SER A 37 6.68 -2.61 -2.57
N LEU A 38 7.42 -1.56 -2.22
CA LEU A 38 8.79 -1.32 -2.70
C LEU A 38 9.85 -1.84 -1.72
N LYS A 39 9.45 -2.10 -0.47
CA LYS A 39 10.31 -2.67 0.58
C LYS A 39 9.56 -3.71 1.38
N GLU A 40 10.32 -4.63 1.98
CA GLU A 40 9.80 -5.51 3.02
C GLU A 40 9.44 -4.71 4.28
N GLY A 41 8.32 -5.05 4.89
CA GLY A 41 7.85 -4.38 6.09
C GLY A 41 6.41 -4.70 6.41
N THR A 42 5.79 -3.81 7.18
CA THR A 42 4.43 -3.97 7.67
C THR A 42 3.50 -2.96 6.99
N VAL A 43 2.41 -3.43 6.40
CA VAL A 43 1.40 -2.58 5.76
C VAL A 43 0.63 -1.77 6.81
N LYS A 44 0.51 -0.47 6.58
CA LYS A 44 -0.26 0.47 7.37
C LYS A 44 -1.15 1.31 6.46
N TYR A 45 -2.44 1.38 6.80
CA TYR A 45 -3.39 2.26 6.12
C TYR A 45 -3.48 3.58 6.88
N ARG A 46 -3.47 4.69 6.15
CA ARG A 46 -3.72 6.02 6.71
C ARG A 46 -4.72 6.78 5.86
N LYS A 47 -5.48 7.68 6.47
CA LYS A 47 -6.43 8.54 5.77
C LYS A 47 -6.06 10.01 6.01
N LEU A 48 -5.89 10.77 4.93
CA LEU A 48 -5.52 12.18 4.97
C LEU A 48 -6.45 12.97 4.07
N HIS A 49 -7.12 13.99 4.62
CA HIS A 49 -8.07 14.83 3.87
C HIS A 49 -9.10 14.05 3.03
N GLY A 50 -9.59 12.93 3.56
CA GLY A 50 -10.55 12.07 2.86
C GLY A 50 -9.94 11.02 1.93
N VAL A 51 -8.65 11.14 1.59
CA VAL A 51 -7.91 10.22 0.71
C VAL A 51 -7.27 9.10 1.53
N ASN A 52 -7.40 7.86 1.05
CA ASN A 52 -6.76 6.71 1.69
C ASN A 52 -5.38 6.47 1.07
N TYR A 53 -4.39 6.26 1.92
CA TYR A 53 -3.03 5.90 1.55
C TYR A 53 -2.65 4.57 2.17
N VAL A 54 -1.80 3.85 1.46
CA VAL A 54 -1.17 2.61 1.93
C VAL A 54 0.31 2.90 2.08
N ASP A 55 0.84 2.69 3.28
CA ASP A 55 2.27 2.80 3.57
C ASP A 55 2.80 1.42 3.95
N VAL A 56 4.07 1.16 3.67
CA VAL A 56 4.81 0.03 4.23
C VAL A 56 5.87 0.58 5.16
N ILE A 57 5.73 0.29 6.46
CA ILE A 57 6.72 0.64 7.47
C ILE A 57 7.77 -0.47 7.47
N ALA A 58 8.95 -0.15 6.93
CA ALA A 58 10.10 -1.03 6.97
C ALA A 58 10.46 -1.32 8.44
N LYS A 59 10.83 -2.58 8.72
CA LYS A 59 11.32 -2.98 10.03
C LYS A 59 12.79 -2.61 10.18
#